data_AF-A0A916TW87-F1
#
_entry.id   AF-A0A916TW87-F1
#
_cell.length_a   1.000
_cell.length_b   1.000
_cell.length_c   1.000
_cell.angle_alpha   90.00
_cell.angle_beta   90.00
_cell.angle_gamma   90.00
#
_symmetry.space_group_name_H-M   'P 1'
#
loop_
_entity.id
_entity.type
_entity.pdbx_description
1 polymer ?
#
loop_
_entity_poly.entity_id
_entity_poly.type
_entity_poly.pdbx_seq_one_letter_code
_entity_poly.pdbx_strand_id
1 'polypeptide(L)'
;MWDDLERERPADANLRLWLEEAESTFGQRIEVIVVGVHPSRTAKAAPEPDENVVLTREQGLAKLDADFACGHGGLNCFPVYAWTESWVLFVHEYDGATKLAWVPRNPVACTPKFSGDKTEDSD
;
A
#
# COMPACT_ATOMS: atom_id res chain seq x y z
N MET A 1 17.51 0.02 -34.97
CA MET A 1 16.15 -0.52 -34.91
C MET A 1 16.01 -1.16 -33.54
N TRP A 2 15.77 -0.33 -32.53
CA TRP A 2 15.67 -0.70 -31.11
C TRP A 2 14.40 -0.08 -30.50
N ASP A 3 13.33 0.06 -31.30
CA ASP A 3 12.18 0.91 -30.97
C ASP A 3 10.89 0.17 -30.62
N ASP A 4 10.88 -1.16 -30.45
CA ASP A 4 9.62 -1.91 -30.24
C ASP A 4 9.61 -2.85 -29.02
N LEU A 5 10.44 -2.58 -28.00
CA LEU A 5 10.43 -3.34 -26.73
C LEU A 5 10.08 -2.50 -25.50
N GLU A 6 9.55 -1.29 -25.67
CA GLU A 6 8.74 -0.64 -24.62
C GLU A 6 7.36 -1.30 -24.56
N ARG A 7 7.42 -2.60 -24.20
CA ARG A 7 6.42 -3.39 -23.50
C ARG A 7 5.37 -2.50 -22.84
N GLU A 8 4.14 -2.63 -23.29
CA GLU A 8 2.98 -2.60 -22.40
C GLU A 8 3.25 -3.62 -21.28
N ARG A 9 3.91 -3.18 -20.20
CA ARG A 9 3.97 -3.95 -18.97
C ARG A 9 2.56 -3.84 -18.36
N PRO A 10 1.83 -4.95 -18.18
CA PRO A 10 0.51 -4.88 -17.58
C PRO A 10 0.57 -4.22 -16.21
N ALA A 11 -0.51 -3.50 -15.88
CA ALA A 11 -0.84 -3.10 -14.54
C ALA A 11 -0.96 -4.36 -13.66
N ASP A 12 0.01 -4.59 -12.76
CA ASP A 12 0.05 -5.82 -11.97
C ASP A 12 -0.51 -5.64 -10.54
N ALA A 13 -0.82 -4.41 -10.12
CA ALA A 13 -1.32 -4.12 -8.78
C ALA A 13 -2.21 -2.89 -8.66
N ASN A 14 -3.05 -2.87 -7.62
CA ASN A 14 -3.93 -1.77 -7.27
C ASN A 14 -4.09 -1.71 -5.74
N LEU A 15 -3.78 -0.56 -5.13
CA LEU A 15 -3.73 -0.43 -3.66
C LEU A 15 -5.12 -0.53 -3.03
N ARG A 16 -6.16 -0.04 -3.71
CA ARG A 16 -7.53 -0.22 -3.25
C ARG A 16 -7.87 -1.71 -3.14
N LEU A 17 -7.57 -2.49 -4.18
CA LEU A 17 -7.85 -3.93 -4.18
C LEU A 17 -7.08 -4.67 -3.08
N TRP A 18 -5.80 -4.35 -2.88
CA TRP A 18 -5.00 -4.92 -1.79
C TRP A 18 -5.57 -4.61 -0.41
N LEU A 19 -6.06 -3.39 -0.20
CA LEU A 19 -6.68 -3.00 1.07
C LEU A 19 -8.02 -3.71 1.29
N GLU A 20 -8.85 -3.87 0.25
CA GLU A 20 -10.12 -4.63 0.32
C GLU A 20 -9.88 -6.13 0.57
N GLU A 21 -8.82 -6.71 0.00
CA GLU A 21 -8.39 -8.09 0.28
C GLU A 21 -7.90 -8.25 1.72
N ALA A 22 -7.17 -7.26 2.24
CA ALA A 22 -6.75 -7.24 3.64
C ALA A 22 -7.96 -7.18 4.59
N GLU A 23 -8.97 -6.36 4.30
CA GLU A 23 -10.21 -6.34 5.09
C GLU A 23 -10.87 -7.72 5.15
N SER A 24 -10.91 -8.41 4.01
CA SER A 24 -11.44 -9.78 3.91
C SER A 24 -10.59 -10.77 4.70
N THR A 25 -9.27 -10.62 4.67
CA THR A 25 -8.30 -11.48 5.36
C THR A 25 -8.36 -11.33 6.89
N PHE A 26 -8.57 -10.11 7.39
CA PHE A 26 -8.65 -9.83 8.82
C PHE A 26 -10.07 -9.86 9.37
N GLY A 27 -11.09 -9.87 8.52
CA GLY A 27 -12.49 -9.73 8.94
C GLY A 27 -12.77 -8.39 9.59
N GLN A 28 -11.96 -7.36 9.29
CA GLN A 28 -12.07 -6.02 9.89
C GLN A 28 -12.09 -4.98 8.80
N ARG A 29 -13.02 -4.03 8.92
CA ARG A 29 -13.11 -2.89 7.99
C ARG A 29 -12.05 -1.85 8.34
N ILE A 30 -11.49 -1.21 7.33
CA ILE A 30 -10.67 -0.01 7.45
C ILE A 30 -11.56 1.14 7.91
N GLU A 31 -11.13 1.84 8.95
CA GLU A 31 -11.82 3.00 9.52
C GLU A 31 -11.34 4.30 8.86
N VAL A 32 -10.02 4.43 8.73
CA VAL A 32 -9.35 5.64 8.23
C VAL A 32 -8.10 5.30 7.44
N ILE A 33 -7.75 6.19 6.52
CA ILE A 33 -6.58 6.05 5.63
C ILE A 33 -5.80 7.37 5.64
N VAL A 34 -4.48 7.29 5.68
CA VAL A 34 -3.59 8.41 5.37
C VAL A 34 -2.80 8.03 4.12
N VAL A 35 -2.93 8.86 3.08
CA VAL A 35 -2.20 8.71 1.82
C VAL A 35 -1.10 9.76 1.79
N GLY A 36 0.16 9.37 1.58
CA GLY A 36 1.25 10.32 1.45
C GLY A 36 1.40 10.87 0.03
N VAL A 37 2.43 11.68 -0.19
CA VAL A 37 2.71 12.27 -1.51
C VAL A 37 3.21 11.20 -2.48
N HIS A 38 2.67 11.17 -3.70
CA HIS A 38 3.14 10.23 -4.72
C HIS A 38 4.61 10.48 -5.08
N PRO A 39 5.48 9.46 -5.08
CA PRO A 39 6.93 9.60 -5.32
C PRO A 39 7.30 10.04 -6.74
N SER A 40 6.43 9.80 -7.72
CA SER A 40 6.64 10.31 -9.10
C SER A 40 6.46 11.83 -9.22
N ARG A 41 5.83 12.48 -8.23
CA ARG A 41 5.71 13.94 -8.20
C ARG A 41 7.06 14.54 -7.81
N THR A 42 7.38 15.70 -8.38
CA THR A 42 8.64 16.38 -8.04
C THR A 42 8.76 16.54 -6.52
N ALA A 43 9.96 16.34 -5.97
CA ALA A 43 10.21 16.42 -4.52
C ALA A 43 9.85 17.78 -3.87
N LYS A 44 9.48 18.78 -4.67
CA LYS A 44 9.06 20.13 -4.25
C LYS A 44 7.57 20.41 -4.47
N ALA A 45 6.81 19.46 -5.00
CA ALA A 45 5.37 19.62 -5.15
C ALA A 45 4.73 19.69 -3.76
N ALA A 46 3.84 20.67 -3.56
CA ALA A 46 3.02 20.70 -2.35
C ALA A 46 2.12 19.45 -2.34
N PRO A 47 1.81 18.89 -1.15
CA PRO A 47 0.80 17.85 -1.06
C PRO A 47 -0.54 18.32 -1.63
N GLU A 48 -1.27 17.41 -2.26
CA GLU A 48 -2.68 17.66 -2.60
C GLU A 48 -3.52 17.77 -1.31
N PRO A 49 -4.72 18.38 -1.34
CA PRO A 49 -5.57 18.54 -0.15
C PRO A 49 -5.94 17.24 0.58
N ASP A 50 -5.85 16.10 -0.12
CA ASP A 50 -6.16 14.75 0.34
C ASP A 50 -4.90 13.90 0.57
N GLU A 51 -3.72 14.52 0.67
CA GLU A 51 -2.47 13.87 1.05
C GLU A 51 -2.01 14.34 2.45
N ASN A 52 -1.38 13.44 3.21
CA ASN A 52 -0.90 13.65 4.58
C ASN A 52 -1.98 14.11 5.58
N VAL A 53 -3.24 13.78 5.30
CA VAL A 53 -4.40 14.03 6.17
C VAL A 53 -5.14 12.74 6.44
N VAL A 54 -5.94 12.71 7.50
CA VAL A 54 -6.80 11.56 7.83
C VAL A 54 -8.03 11.61 6.92
N LEU A 55 -8.15 10.61 6.06
CA LEU A 55 -9.28 10.42 5.16
C LEU A 55 -10.25 9.39 5.73
N THR A 56 -11.53 9.52 5.37
CA THR A 56 -12.46 8.39 5.52
C THR A 56 -12.02 7.24 4.61
N ARG A 57 -12.46 6.02 4.94
CA ARG A 57 -12.23 4.84 4.07
C ARG A 57 -12.60 5.12 2.61
N GLU A 58 -13.76 5.71 2.36
CA GLU A 58 -14.25 5.97 1.00
C GLU A 58 -13.36 6.95 0.24
N GLN A 59 -12.94 8.05 0.88
CA GLN A 59 -12.03 9.02 0.28
C GLN A 59 -10.66 8.42 -0.01
N GLY A 60 -10.11 7.67 0.94
CA GLY A 60 -8.81 7.02 0.77
C GLY A 60 -8.82 5.96 -0.32
N LEU A 61 -9.84 5.09 -0.36
CA LEU A 61 -9.93 4.07 -1.41
C LEU A 61 -10.15 4.69 -2.79
N ALA A 62 -10.94 5.76 -2.90
CA ALA A 62 -11.12 6.46 -4.18
C ALA A 62 -9.80 7.06 -4.70
N LYS A 63 -8.97 7.60 -3.80
CA LYS A 63 -7.63 8.13 -4.16
C LYS A 63 -6.66 7.04 -4.60
N LEU A 64 -6.79 5.84 -4.01
CA LEU A 64 -5.92 4.69 -4.25
C LEU A 64 -6.42 3.76 -5.37
N ASP A 65 -7.52 4.13 -6.04
CA ASP A 65 -8.12 3.37 -7.13
C ASP A 65 -7.40 3.66 -8.46
N ALA A 66 -6.11 3.33 -8.48
CA ALA A 66 -5.27 3.47 -9.65
C ALA A 66 -4.28 2.31 -9.71
N ASP A 67 -4.11 1.77 -10.91
CA ASP A 67 -3.17 0.70 -11.15
C ASP A 67 -1.73 1.19 -11.16
N PHE A 68 -0.82 0.34 -10.72
CA PHE A 68 0.62 0.63 -10.72
C PHE A 68 1.46 -0.63 -11.01
N ALA A 69 2.70 -0.38 -11.44
CA ALA A 69 3.70 -1.43 -11.59
C ALA A 69 4.32 -1.74 -10.22
N CYS A 70 4.13 -2.97 -9.73
CA CYS A 70 4.64 -3.42 -8.43
C CYS A 70 5.92 -4.29 -8.51
N GLY A 71 6.59 -4.32 -9.66
CA GLY A 71 7.83 -5.08 -9.91
C GLY A 71 9.10 -4.21 -10.00
N HIS A 72 10.24 -4.85 -10.29
CA HIS A 72 11.56 -4.19 -10.33
C HIS A 72 11.57 -2.91 -11.19
N GLY A 73 11.85 -1.76 -10.57
CA GLY A 73 11.95 -0.49 -11.30
C GLY A 73 11.52 0.77 -10.54
N GLY A 74 10.92 0.64 -9.35
CA GLY A 74 10.77 1.76 -8.41
C GLY A 74 9.34 1.99 -7.89
N LEU A 75 9.28 2.81 -6.83
CA LEU A 75 8.07 3.25 -6.13
C LEU A 75 7.11 3.97 -7.09
N ASN A 76 6.13 3.25 -7.62
CA ASN A 76 5.12 3.83 -8.51
C ASN A 76 3.70 3.78 -7.93
N CYS A 77 3.60 3.76 -6.60
CA CYS A 77 2.34 3.86 -5.88
C CYS A 77 2.45 4.88 -4.74
N PHE A 78 1.31 5.23 -4.15
CA PHE A 78 1.27 6.06 -2.95
C PHE A 78 1.79 5.30 -1.73
N PRO A 79 2.58 5.92 -0.84
CA PRO A 79 2.74 5.42 0.52
C PRO A 79 1.42 5.57 1.27
N VAL A 80 1.05 4.56 2.06
CA VAL A 80 -0.22 4.54 2.79
C VAL A 80 -0.02 4.03 4.21
N TYR A 81 -0.84 4.56 5.13
CA TYR A 81 -1.22 3.87 6.35
C TYR A 81 -2.74 3.75 6.38
N ALA A 82 -3.26 2.55 6.64
CA ALA A 82 -4.69 2.30 6.80
C ALA A 82 -4.93 1.60 8.13
N TRP A 83 -5.89 2.08 8.91
CA TRP A 83 -6.21 1.53 10.22
C TRP A 83 -7.51 0.74 10.18
N THR A 84 -7.48 -0.48 10.71
CA THR A 84 -8.67 -1.21 11.14
C THR A 84 -8.80 -1.11 12.67
N GLU A 85 -9.78 -1.81 13.25
CA GLU A 85 -9.93 -1.92 14.71
C GLU A 85 -8.63 -2.41 15.38
N SER A 86 -7.96 -3.42 14.80
CA SER A 86 -6.79 -4.09 15.41
C SER A 86 -5.47 -3.96 14.65
N TRP A 87 -5.48 -3.47 13.40
CA TRP A 87 -4.31 -3.50 12.52
C TRP A 87 -4.00 -2.13 11.92
N VAL A 88 -2.72 -1.90 11.65
CA VAL A 88 -2.24 -0.85 10.75
C VAL A 88 -1.64 -1.53 9.54
N LEU A 89 -2.22 -1.27 8.37
CA LEU A 89 -1.75 -1.73 7.07
C LEU A 89 -0.91 -0.63 6.44
N PHE A 90 0.18 -0.96 5.75
CA PHE A 90 1.03 0.02 5.08
C PHE A 90 1.75 -0.58 3.88
N VAL A 91 2.16 0.27 2.95
CA VAL A 91 3.00 -0.16 1.82
C VAL A 91 4.44 -0.36 2.32
N HIS A 92 4.98 -1.53 2.02
CA HIS A 92 6.40 -1.83 2.15
C HIS A 92 7.01 -1.99 0.76
N GLU A 93 8.12 -1.29 0.52
CA GLU A 93 8.89 -1.41 -0.71
C GLU A 93 10.33 -1.79 -0.35
N TYR A 94 10.85 -2.80 -1.05
CA TYR A 94 12.23 -3.23 -0.91
C TYR A 94 12.74 -3.77 -2.25
N ASP A 95 13.81 -3.18 -2.77
CA ASP A 95 14.48 -3.59 -4.01
C ASP A 95 13.55 -3.66 -5.24
N GLY A 96 12.62 -2.70 -5.32
CA GLY A 96 11.59 -2.60 -6.35
C GLY A 96 10.43 -3.56 -6.18
N ALA A 97 10.39 -4.37 -5.12
CA ALA A 97 9.24 -5.20 -4.79
C ALA A 97 8.33 -4.47 -3.81
N THR A 98 7.13 -4.11 -4.28
CA THR A 98 6.11 -3.45 -3.47
C THR A 98 5.11 -4.48 -2.96
N LYS A 99 4.80 -4.45 -1.66
CA LYS A 99 3.77 -5.29 -1.04
C LYS A 99 3.01 -4.55 0.04
N LEU A 100 1.85 -5.09 0.42
CA LEU A 100 1.14 -4.67 1.61
C LEU A 100 1.72 -5.38 2.84
N ALA A 101 2.04 -4.59 3.86
CA ALA A 101 2.55 -5.01 5.16
C ALA A 101 1.57 -4.59 6.26
N TRP A 102 1.70 -5.18 7.45
CA TRP A 102 0.85 -4.79 8.58
C TRP A 102 1.50 -5.02 9.95
N VAL A 103 1.00 -4.29 10.94
CA VAL A 103 1.34 -4.46 12.35
C VAL A 103 0.09 -4.32 13.24
N PRO A 104 0.09 -4.87 14.45
CA PRO A 104 -0.95 -4.58 15.43
C PRO A 104 -1.07 -3.07 15.69
N ARG A 105 -2.31 -2.57 15.78
CA ARG A 105 -2.61 -1.17 16.11
C ARG A 105 -2.16 -0.79 17.52
N ASN A 106 -2.27 -1.74 18.44
CA ASN A 106 -1.88 -1.58 19.84
C ASN A 106 -0.82 -2.63 20.20
N PRO A 107 0.01 -2.38 21.23
CA PRO A 107 0.98 -3.36 21.71
C PRO A 107 0.31 -4.69 22.08
N VAL A 108 0.83 -5.78 21.53
CA VAL A 108 0.41 -7.15 21.83
C VAL A 108 1.66 -8.03 21.94
N ALA A 109 1.59 -9.07 22.77
CA ALA A 109 2.62 -10.10 22.75
C ALA A 109 2.55 -10.84 21.41
N CYS A 110 3.62 -10.77 20.62
CA CYS A 110 3.71 -11.41 19.31
C CYS A 110 5.17 -11.73 18.96
N THR A 111 5.35 -12.59 17.95
CA THR A 111 6.64 -12.76 17.28
C THR A 111 6.74 -11.69 16.18
N PRO A 112 7.64 -10.70 16.30
CA PRO A 112 7.79 -9.69 15.26
C PRO A 112 8.36 -10.31 13.97
N LYS A 113 7.82 -9.89 12.83
CA LYS A 113 8.30 -10.29 11.48
C LYS A 113 8.70 -9.03 10.72
N PHE A 114 9.73 -9.13 9.88
CA PHE A 114 10.09 -8.03 8.98
C PHE A 114 8.92 -7.79 8.03
N SER A 115 8.36 -6.58 8.02
CA SER A 115 7.20 -6.17 7.20
C SER A 115 5.87 -6.93 7.43
N GLY A 116 5.69 -7.58 8.59
CA GLY A 116 4.37 -8.09 8.97
C GLY A 116 3.87 -9.34 8.26
N ASP A 117 4.72 -10.04 7.50
CA ASP A 117 4.28 -11.18 6.67
C ASP A 117 3.61 -12.31 7.49
N LYS A 118 2.49 -12.85 6.97
CA LYS A 118 2.07 -14.22 7.30
C LYS A 118 2.94 -15.18 6.49
N THR A 119 4.19 -15.40 6.87
CA THR A 119 4.74 -16.72 6.55
C THR A 119 3.91 -17.71 7.37
N GLU A 120 3.22 -18.62 6.69
CA GLU A 120 2.65 -19.79 7.36
C GLU A 120 3.80 -20.42 8.14
N ASP A 121 3.64 -20.51 9.46
CA ASP A 121 4.53 -21.32 10.26
C ASP A 121 4.26 -22.75 9.78
N SER A 122 5.12 -23.26 8.89
CA SER A 122 5.08 -24.65 8.49
C SER A 122 5.40 -25.47 9.73
N ASP A 123 4.34 -26.00 10.36
CA ASP A 123 4.40 -26.99 11.43
C ASP A 123 5.17 -28.25 10.99
#